data_AF-A0A3Q0ISQ2-F1
#
_entry.id   AF-A0A3Q0ISQ2-F1
#
_cell.length_a   1.000
_cell.length_b   1.000
_cell.length_c   1.000
_cell.angle_alpha   90.00
_cell.angle_beta   90.00
_cell.angle_gamma   90.00
#
_symmetry.space_group_name_H-M   'P 1'
#
loop_
_entity.id
_entity.type
_entity.pdbx_description
1 polymer ?
#
loop_
_entity_poly.entity_id
_entity_poly.type
_entity_poly.pdbx_seq_one_letter_code
_entity_poly.pdbx_strand_id
1 'polypeptide(L)'
;MYHPCLVPASTTQMNFWGRLDSLWFAVTDLFLTNLFYYPKQVALMDKYFKYPGYQSRPPMVDMLRNISMTFLEHDISIGVPQALTPNMLFTGGMHIKHAKPLPPDLDKYMSDAPHGVIFFSFGTNVRFANMPPYVLNAFVESFSKIKQKILWKTDVEVEVPPNVLVRNWFPQADILGEFCSLISFKCA
;
A
#
# COMPACT_ATOMS: atom_id res chain seq x y z
N MET A 1 18.26 15.30 18.42
CA MET A 1 17.28 15.84 17.45
C MET A 1 15.96 15.16 17.77
N TYR A 2 14.92 15.92 18.17
CA TYR A 2 13.60 15.36 18.49
C TYR A 2 13.01 14.80 17.20
N HIS A 3 12.75 13.50 17.17
CA HIS A 3 12.20 12.83 16.00
C HIS A 3 10.70 12.67 16.23
N PRO A 4 9.84 13.46 15.57
CA PRO A 4 8.40 13.38 15.80
C PRO A 4 7.90 11.97 15.53
N CYS A 5 7.01 11.52 16.42
CA CYS A 5 6.27 10.29 16.26
C CYS A 5 5.53 10.32 14.91
N LEU A 6 5.52 9.21 14.17
CA LEU A 6 5.13 9.05 12.76
C LEU A 6 3.68 9.45 12.40
N VAL A 7 2.93 10.07 13.31
CA VAL A 7 1.49 10.31 13.19
C VAL A 7 1.12 11.59 13.95
N PRO A 8 1.66 12.75 13.55
CA PRO A 8 1.24 13.39 12.30
C PRO A 8 2.40 13.96 11.48
N ALA A 9 2.10 14.46 10.27
CA ALA A 9 2.99 15.25 9.41
C ALA A 9 3.38 16.59 10.08
N SER A 10 4.08 16.53 11.20
CA SER A 10 4.63 17.70 11.86
C SER A 10 5.93 18.06 11.16
N THR A 11 5.87 19.11 10.35
CA THR A 11 7.03 19.76 9.74
C THR A 11 8.09 20.07 10.80
N THR A 12 9.35 20.18 10.37
CA THR A 12 10.51 20.41 11.25
C THR A 12 10.42 21.69 12.09
N GLN A 13 9.45 22.58 11.79
CA GLN A 13 9.15 23.79 12.55
C GLN A 13 7.85 23.63 13.35
N MET A 14 7.97 23.31 14.65
CA MET A 14 6.85 23.24 15.57
C MET A 14 6.94 24.30 16.67
N ASN A 15 5.83 25.01 16.89
CA ASN A 15 5.63 25.86 18.07
C ASN A 15 5.40 25.00 19.33
N PHE A 16 5.27 25.63 20.50
CA PHE A 16 5.08 24.93 21.78
C PHE A 16 3.88 23.95 21.75
N TRP A 17 2.74 24.37 21.21
CA TRP A 17 1.53 23.55 21.16
C TRP A 17 1.69 22.33 20.25
N GLY A 18 2.31 22.50 19.08
CA GLY A 18 2.61 21.36 18.21
C GLY A 18 3.54 20.33 18.85
N ARG A 19 4.46 20.76 19.73
CA ARG A 19 5.31 19.84 20.51
C ARG A 19 4.53 19.16 21.63
N LEU A 20 3.59 19.85 22.28
CA LEU A 20 2.73 19.25 23.30
C LEU A 20 1.80 18.19 22.71
N ASP A 21 1.22 18.46 21.54
CA ASP A 21 0.41 17.49 20.81
C ASP A 21 1.26 16.28 20.40
N SER A 22 2.46 16.51 19.87
CA SER A 22 3.38 15.43 19.51
C SER A 22 3.79 14.57 20.72
N LEU A 23 3.97 15.18 21.89
CA LEU A 23 4.21 14.46 23.14
C LEU A 23 2.98 13.63 23.54
N TRP A 24 1.78 14.21 23.48
CA TRP A 24 0.54 13.49 23.76
C TRP A 24 0.37 12.28 22.84
N PHE A 25 0.58 12.45 21.53
CA PHE A 25 0.56 11.35 20.57
C PHE A 25 1.62 10.29 20.88
N ALA A 26 2.87 10.68 21.17
CA ALA A 26 3.93 9.73 21.50
C ALA A 26 3.63 8.92 22.78
N VAL A 27 3.10 9.57 23.81
CA VAL A 27 2.72 8.92 25.06
C VAL A 27 1.54 7.98 24.85
N THR A 28 0.49 8.46 24.19
CA THR A 28 -0.70 7.63 23.89
C THR A 28 -0.34 6.43 23.01
N ASP A 29 0.50 6.61 21.99
CA ASP A 29 1.01 5.53 21.15
C ASP A 29 1.81 4.51 21.98
N LEU A 30 2.70 4.97 22.87
CA LEU A 30 3.46 4.07 23.73
C LEU A 30 2.55 3.23 24.63
N PHE A 31 1.52 3.83 25.23
CA PHE A 31 0.54 3.10 26.05
C PHE A 31 -0.32 2.16 25.20
N LEU A 32 -0.88 2.62 24.09
CA LEU A 32 -1.72 1.82 23.21
C LEU A 32 -0.95 0.62 22.64
N THR A 33 0.30 0.86 22.22
CA THR A 33 1.14 -0.17 21.62
C THR A 33 1.53 -1.24 22.65
N ASN A 34 1.98 -0.83 23.85
CA ASN A 34 2.42 -1.78 24.86
C ASN A 34 1.27 -2.54 25.54
N LEU A 35 0.15 -1.86 25.83
CA LEU A 35 -0.95 -2.46 26.59
C LEU A 35 -1.97 -3.18 25.70
N PHE A 36 -2.15 -2.76 24.45
CA PHE A 36 -3.19 -3.33 23.57
C PHE A 36 -2.63 -3.99 22.32
N TYR A 37 -1.70 -3.33 21.61
CA TYR A 37 -1.22 -3.84 20.32
C TYR A 37 -0.32 -5.08 20.47
N TYR A 38 0.75 -4.99 21.26
CA TYR A 38 1.71 -6.10 21.41
C TYR A 38 1.07 -7.38 21.96
N PRO A 39 0.23 -7.35 23.02
CA PRO A 39 -0.41 -8.58 23.51
C PRO A 39 -1.29 -9.25 22.43
N LYS A 40 -2.01 -8.46 21.62
CA LYS A 40 -2.80 -8.98 20.51
C LYS A 40 -1.93 -9.59 19.43
N GLN A 41 -0.81 -8.94 19.07
CA GLN A 41 0.14 -9.47 18.10
C GLN A 41 0.79 -10.78 18.57
N VAL A 42 1.19 -10.87 19.84
CA VAL A 42 1.70 -12.11 20.44
C VAL A 42 0.66 -13.22 20.35
N ALA A 43 -0.60 -12.94 20.72
CA ALA A 43 -1.67 -13.92 20.64
C ALA A 43 -1.93 -14.40 19.20
N LEU A 44 -1.87 -13.50 18.20
CA LEU A 44 -1.98 -13.85 16.78
C LEU A 44 -0.79 -14.71 16.33
N MET A 45 0.43 -14.35 16.72
CA MET A 45 1.64 -15.08 16.41
C MET A 45 1.61 -16.50 17.02
N ASP A 46 1.15 -16.63 18.26
CA ASP A 46 1.04 -17.92 18.94
C ASP A 46 -0.08 -18.78 18.35
N LYS A 47 -1.16 -18.18 17.84
CA LYS A 47 -2.26 -18.90 17.20
C LYS A 47 -1.91 -19.40 15.81
N TYR A 48 -1.37 -18.53 14.94
CA TYR A 48 -1.25 -18.80 13.51
C TYR A 48 0.15 -19.23 13.05
N PHE A 49 1.22 -18.81 13.73
CA PHE A 49 2.59 -19.10 13.30
C PHE A 49 3.08 -20.41 13.93
N LYS A 50 2.50 -21.52 13.47
CA LYS A 50 2.78 -22.90 13.88
C LYS A 50 3.64 -23.61 12.82
N TYR A 51 4.95 -23.47 12.89
CA TYR A 51 5.92 -24.13 12.01
C TYR A 51 6.78 -25.13 12.80
N PRO A 52 7.41 -26.16 12.19
CA PRO A 52 8.27 -27.09 12.93
C PRO A 52 9.32 -26.36 13.78
N GLY A 53 9.33 -26.59 15.09
CA GLY A 53 10.22 -25.91 16.04
C GLY A 53 9.68 -24.59 16.63
N TYR A 54 8.42 -24.21 16.36
CA TYR A 54 7.84 -22.99 16.94
C TYR A 54 7.74 -23.03 18.49
N GLN A 55 7.77 -24.21 19.10
CA GLN A 55 7.66 -24.37 20.56
C GLN A 55 8.84 -23.76 21.32
N SER A 56 10.02 -23.73 20.70
CA SER A 56 11.23 -23.10 21.26
C SER A 56 11.41 -21.65 20.76
N ARG A 57 10.40 -21.07 20.09
CA ARG A 57 10.46 -19.71 19.60
C ARG A 57 10.53 -18.73 20.79
N PRO A 58 11.46 -17.76 20.79
CA PRO A 58 11.49 -16.71 21.80
C PRO A 58 10.20 -15.86 21.80
N PRO A 59 9.89 -15.14 22.88
CA PRO A 59 8.83 -14.14 22.88
C PRO A 59 9.02 -13.13 21.75
N MET A 60 7.92 -12.68 21.14
CA MET A 60 7.94 -11.73 20.02
C MET A 60 8.78 -10.48 20.32
N VAL A 61 8.68 -9.95 21.54
CA VAL A 61 9.43 -8.75 21.96
C VAL A 61 10.94 -8.98 21.92
N ASP A 62 11.40 -10.17 22.32
CA ASP A 62 12.83 -10.51 22.29
C ASP A 62 13.32 -10.72 20.85
N MET A 63 12.47 -11.28 19.98
CA MET A 63 12.74 -11.36 18.55
C MET A 63 12.89 -9.97 17.92
N LEU A 64 12.00 -9.03 18.26
CA LEU A 64 12.06 -7.64 17.77
C LEU A 64 13.29 -6.89 18.29
N ARG A 65 13.74 -7.17 19.52
CA ARG A 65 14.97 -6.60 20.09
C ARG A 65 16.24 -7.15 19.44
N ASN A 66 16.18 -8.36 18.90
CA ASN A 66 17.34 -9.05 18.31
C ASN A 66 17.32 -9.05 16.77
N ILE A 67 16.81 -7.99 16.14
CA ILE A 67 16.84 -7.84 14.70
C ILE A 67 18.24 -7.41 14.24
N SER A 68 18.95 -8.31 13.57
CA SER A 68 20.30 -8.04 13.05
C SER A 68 20.30 -7.10 11.84
N MET A 69 19.21 -7.07 11.06
CA MET A 69 19.10 -6.27 9.85
C MET A 69 17.63 -5.97 9.50
N THR A 70 17.36 -4.73 9.13
CA THR A 70 16.04 -4.25 8.70
C THR A 70 16.13 -3.69 7.29
N PHE A 71 15.39 -4.28 6.37
CA PHE A 71 15.28 -3.80 5.00
C PHE A 71 14.13 -2.80 4.89
N LEU A 72 14.45 -1.58 4.46
CA LEU A 72 13.50 -0.51 4.20
C LEU A 72 13.13 -0.52 2.72
N GLU A 73 11.84 -0.47 2.41
CA GLU A 73 11.35 -0.67 1.05
C GLU A 73 11.59 0.54 0.13
N HIS A 74 11.62 1.75 0.65
CA HIS A 74 11.84 2.96 -0.14
C HIS A 74 13.32 3.27 -0.38
N ASP A 75 13.59 4.15 -1.34
CA ASP A 75 14.89 4.77 -1.54
C ASP A 75 15.05 6.03 -0.67
N ILE A 76 16.29 6.35 -0.31
CA ILE A 76 16.61 7.54 0.49
C ILE A 76 16.19 8.86 -0.18
N SER A 77 16.12 8.89 -1.52
CA SER A 77 15.72 10.07 -2.30
C SER A 77 14.23 10.40 -2.24
N ILE A 78 13.38 9.41 -1.93
CA ILE A 78 11.91 9.56 -1.92
C ILE A 78 11.40 9.78 -0.48
N GLY A 79 12.17 9.35 0.52
CA GLY A 79 11.80 9.43 1.92
C GLY A 79 12.02 10.80 2.55
N VAL A 80 11.35 11.04 3.68
CA VAL A 80 11.70 12.15 4.58
C VAL A 80 12.98 11.81 5.35
N PRO A 81 13.79 12.80 5.75
CA PRO A 81 14.96 12.58 6.60
C PRO A 81 14.56 11.84 7.89
N GLN A 82 15.15 10.67 8.11
CA GLN A 82 14.85 9.84 9.27
C GLN A 82 16.13 9.34 9.94
N ALA A 83 16.08 9.12 11.26
CA ALA A 83 17.16 8.50 11.99
C ALA A 83 17.30 7.03 11.55
N LEU A 84 18.50 6.66 11.11
CA LEU A 84 18.84 5.30 10.70
C LEU A 84 19.80 4.70 11.71
N THR A 85 19.58 3.45 12.06
CA THR A 85 20.54 2.64 12.81
C THR A 85 21.43 1.86 11.83
N PRO A 86 22.66 1.46 12.21
CA PRO A 86 23.58 0.76 11.30
C PRO A 86 23.04 -0.55 10.70
N ASN A 87 22.03 -1.16 11.34
CA ASN A 87 21.36 -2.37 10.85
C ASN A 87 20.23 -2.09 9.84
N MET A 88 19.95 -0.84 9.46
CA MET A 88 18.92 -0.49 8.48
C MET A 88 19.51 -0.28 7.09
N LEU A 89 18.91 -0.91 6.07
CA LEU A 89 19.33 -0.81 4.68
C LEU A 89 18.14 -0.47 3.78
N PHE A 90 18.29 0.56 2.94
CA PHE A 90 17.31 0.87 1.89
C PHE A 90 17.45 -0.11 0.73
N THR A 91 16.32 -0.64 0.29
CA THR A 91 16.25 -1.64 -0.78
C THR A 91 15.56 -1.13 -2.03
N GLY A 92 14.87 0.03 -1.97
CA GLY A 92 14.27 0.66 -3.14
C GLY A 92 13.31 -0.24 -3.92
N GLY A 93 12.59 -1.13 -3.24
CA GLY A 93 11.66 -2.05 -3.87
C GLY A 93 12.32 -3.27 -4.51
N MET A 94 13.27 -3.93 -3.84
CA MET A 94 13.93 -5.17 -4.30
C MET A 94 12.99 -6.28 -4.81
N HIS A 95 11.73 -6.26 -4.40
CA HIS A 95 10.71 -7.21 -4.83
C HIS A 95 10.13 -6.90 -6.23
N ILE A 96 10.35 -5.69 -6.76
CA ILE A 96 9.88 -5.24 -8.06
C ILE A 96 10.76 -5.90 -9.13
N LYS A 97 10.10 -6.63 -10.05
CA LYS A 97 10.75 -7.29 -11.18
C LYS A 97 10.61 -6.42 -12.42
N HIS A 98 11.47 -6.66 -13.40
CA HIS A 98 11.31 -6.07 -14.73
C HIS A 98 9.97 -6.49 -15.32
N ALA A 99 9.30 -5.54 -15.95
CA ALA A 99 8.04 -5.78 -16.65
C ALA A 99 8.23 -6.85 -17.72
N LYS A 100 7.30 -7.79 -17.75
CA LYS A 100 7.20 -8.81 -18.79
C LYS A 100 6.27 -8.32 -19.90
N PRO A 101 6.40 -8.88 -21.12
CA PRO A 101 5.46 -8.59 -22.19
C PRO A 101 4.02 -8.87 -21.77
N LEU A 102 3.12 -7.95 -22.11
CA LEU A 102 1.71 -8.08 -21.80
C LEU A 102 1.05 -9.22 -22.60
N PRO A 103 -0.01 -9.85 -22.04
CA PRO A 103 -0.89 -10.72 -22.80
C PRO A 103 -1.42 -10.03 -24.08
N PRO A 104 -1.54 -10.74 -25.22
CA PRO A 104 -1.88 -10.12 -26.51
C PRO A 104 -3.19 -9.33 -26.52
N ASP A 105 -4.16 -9.76 -25.72
CA ASP A 105 -5.44 -9.10 -25.53
C ASP A 105 -5.32 -7.75 -24.81
N LEU A 106 -4.47 -7.65 -23.78
CA LEU A 106 -4.20 -6.41 -23.06
C LEU A 106 -3.33 -5.47 -23.90
N ASP A 107 -2.30 -6.02 -24.55
CA ASP A 107 -1.41 -5.27 -25.43
C ASP A 107 -2.19 -4.59 -26.57
N LYS A 108 -3.06 -5.35 -27.24
CA LYS A 108 -3.95 -4.81 -28.28
C LYS A 108 -4.92 -3.77 -27.73
N TYR A 109 -5.52 -4.02 -26.56
CA TYR A 109 -6.46 -3.08 -25.95
C TYR A 109 -5.78 -1.74 -25.61
N MET A 110 -4.56 -1.81 -25.07
CA MET A 110 -3.76 -0.65 -24.66
C MET A 110 -3.16 0.11 -25.86
N SER A 111 -2.74 -0.60 -26.90
CA SER A 111 -2.22 0.00 -28.14
C SER A 111 -3.30 0.74 -28.94
N ASP A 112 -4.54 0.26 -28.90
CA ASP A 112 -5.71 0.88 -29.53
C ASP A 112 -6.33 2.00 -28.67
N ALA A 113 -5.54 2.67 -27.83
CA ALA A 113 -6.00 3.72 -26.92
C ALA A 113 -5.49 5.12 -27.34
N PRO A 114 -6.14 5.81 -28.31
CA PRO A 114 -5.65 7.08 -28.85
C PRO A 114 -5.59 8.21 -27.81
N HIS A 115 -6.38 8.10 -26.74
CA HIS A 115 -6.41 9.06 -25.64
C HIS A 115 -5.62 8.62 -24.41
N GLY A 116 -4.93 7.47 -24.48
CA GLY A 116 -4.22 6.84 -23.37
C GLY A 116 -5.10 5.87 -22.57
N VAL A 117 -4.47 5.24 -21.57
CA VAL A 117 -5.06 4.20 -20.72
C VAL A 117 -5.00 4.62 -19.26
N ILE A 118 -6.06 4.32 -18.51
CA ILE A 118 -6.13 4.46 -17.06
C ILE A 118 -6.18 3.07 -16.44
N PHE A 119 -5.25 2.75 -15.54
CA PHE A 119 -5.34 1.58 -14.70
C PHE A 119 -5.98 1.94 -13.35
N PHE A 120 -7.13 1.36 -13.04
CA PHE A 120 -7.91 1.67 -11.84
C PHE A 120 -8.07 0.43 -10.94
N SER A 121 -7.61 0.55 -9.69
CA SER A 121 -7.59 -0.52 -8.70
C SER A 121 -7.57 0.05 -7.28
N PHE A 122 -8.36 -0.50 -6.36
CA PHE A 122 -8.27 -0.24 -4.92
C PHE A 122 -7.38 -1.26 -4.17
N GLY A 123 -6.54 -2.00 -4.91
CA GLY A 123 -5.72 -3.06 -4.33
C GLY A 123 -6.54 -4.29 -3.96
N THR A 124 -6.07 -5.06 -2.98
CA THR A 124 -6.65 -6.35 -2.59
C THR A 124 -7.61 -6.28 -1.41
N ASN A 125 -7.55 -5.21 -0.61
CA ASN A 125 -8.29 -5.10 0.65
C ASN A 125 -9.71 -4.54 0.46
N VAL A 126 -9.89 -3.63 -0.50
CA VAL A 126 -11.21 -3.07 -0.80
C VAL A 126 -11.96 -4.01 -1.73
N ARG A 127 -13.16 -4.42 -1.31
CA ARG A 127 -14.06 -5.31 -2.06
C ARG A 127 -15.25 -4.53 -2.56
N PHE A 128 -15.40 -4.43 -3.88
CA PHE A 128 -16.54 -3.79 -4.51
C PHE A 128 -17.83 -4.56 -4.26
N ALA A 129 -17.74 -5.88 -4.02
CA ALA A 129 -18.88 -6.71 -3.65
C ALA A 129 -19.57 -6.25 -2.35
N ASN A 130 -18.85 -5.55 -1.48
CA ASN A 130 -19.38 -5.02 -0.22
C ASN A 130 -19.90 -3.58 -0.35
N MET A 131 -19.77 -2.95 -1.53
CA MET A 131 -20.20 -1.58 -1.73
C MET A 131 -21.69 -1.52 -2.09
N PRO A 132 -22.41 -0.47 -1.66
CA PRO A 132 -23.75 -0.22 -2.14
C PRO A 132 -23.80 -0.06 -3.67
N PRO A 133 -24.87 -0.52 -4.35
CA PRO A 133 -24.98 -0.44 -5.80
C PRO A 133 -24.81 0.98 -6.38
N TYR A 134 -25.22 2.02 -5.65
CA TYR A 134 -25.06 3.41 -6.10
C TYR A 134 -23.60 3.80 -6.28
N VAL A 135 -22.67 3.21 -5.53
CA VAL A 135 -21.23 3.48 -5.65
C VAL A 135 -20.68 2.89 -6.95
N LEU A 136 -21.06 1.64 -7.27
CA LEU A 136 -20.70 1.00 -8.53
C LEU A 136 -21.23 1.79 -9.71
N ASN A 137 -22.50 2.21 -9.66
CA ASN A 137 -23.12 3.01 -10.71
C ASN A 137 -22.41 4.35 -10.89
N ALA A 138 -21.98 5.00 -9.80
CA ALA A 138 -21.23 6.24 -9.88
C ALA A 138 -19.87 6.07 -10.59
N PHE A 139 -19.17 4.94 -10.38
CA PHE A 139 -17.94 4.62 -11.12
C PHE A 139 -18.21 4.39 -12.60
N VAL A 140 -19.21 3.55 -12.92
CA VAL A 140 -19.61 3.27 -14.31
C VAL A 140 -19.99 4.55 -15.06
N GLU A 141 -20.80 5.41 -14.42
CA GLU A 141 -21.22 6.70 -15.00
C GLU A 141 -20.04 7.66 -15.16
N SER A 142 -19.09 7.67 -14.22
CA SER A 142 -17.89 8.49 -14.32
C SER A 142 -16.98 8.00 -15.44
N PHE A 143 -16.79 6.68 -15.56
CA PHE A 143 -15.96 6.05 -16.58
C PHE A 143 -16.51 6.25 -18.00
N SER A 144 -17.83 6.30 -18.18
CA SER A 144 -18.44 6.56 -19.49
C SER A 144 -18.16 7.96 -20.04
N LYS A 145 -17.86 8.93 -19.16
CA LYS A 145 -17.59 10.33 -19.52
C LYS A 145 -16.11 10.59 -19.87
N ILE A 146 -15.25 9.61 -19.65
CA ILE A 146 -13.80 9.71 -19.84
C ILE A 146 -13.43 9.16 -21.22
N LYS A 147 -12.54 9.86 -21.94
CA LYS A 147 -12.15 9.48 -23.31
C LYS A 147 -11.09 8.37 -23.37
N GLN A 148 -10.35 8.19 -22.27
CA GLN A 148 -9.35 7.14 -22.09
C GLN A 148 -10.00 5.76 -22.03
N LYS A 149 -9.24 4.75 -22.43
CA LYS A 149 -9.56 3.36 -22.11
C LYS A 149 -9.23 3.08 -20.65
N ILE A 150 -10.06 2.30 -19.96
CA ILE A 150 -9.94 2.07 -18.52
C ILE A 150 -9.81 0.58 -18.25
N LEU A 151 -8.72 0.19 -17.58
CA LEU A 151 -8.52 -1.14 -17.03
C LEU A 151 -9.00 -1.12 -15.57
N TRP A 152 -10.18 -1.68 -15.29
CA TRP A 152 -10.76 -1.66 -13.96
C TRP A 152 -10.65 -3.01 -13.27
N LYS A 153 -9.84 -3.07 -12.20
CA LYS A 153 -9.76 -4.23 -11.30
C LYS A 153 -10.92 -4.20 -10.30
N THR A 154 -11.85 -5.16 -10.41
CA THR A 154 -13.00 -5.30 -9.49
C THR A 154 -13.37 -6.77 -9.28
N ASP A 155 -13.92 -7.10 -8.11
CA ASP A 155 -14.41 -8.43 -7.73
C ASP A 155 -15.91 -8.64 -8.04
N VAL A 156 -16.52 -7.73 -8.82
CA VAL A 156 -17.94 -7.75 -9.18
C VAL A 156 -18.10 -7.73 -10.70
N GLU A 157 -19.05 -8.54 -11.20
CA GLU A 157 -19.53 -8.44 -12.57
C GLU A 157 -20.50 -7.26 -12.68
N VAL A 158 -20.17 -6.31 -13.54
CA VAL A 158 -20.95 -5.08 -13.73
C VAL A 158 -20.97 -4.75 -15.22
N GLU A 159 -22.11 -4.27 -15.71
CA GLU A 159 -22.20 -3.76 -17.07
C GLU A 159 -21.38 -2.48 -17.17
N VAL A 160 -20.45 -2.46 -18.13
CA VAL A 160 -19.51 -1.35 -18.29
C VAL A 160 -19.59 -0.75 -19.69
N PRO A 161 -19.24 0.54 -19.86
CA PRO A 161 -19.20 1.18 -21.16
C PRO A 161 -18.05 0.62 -22.00
N PRO A 162 -18.07 0.80 -23.34
CA PRO A 162 -17.13 0.16 -24.26
C PRO A 162 -15.66 0.59 -24.04
N ASN A 163 -15.43 1.73 -23.40
CA ASN A 163 -14.09 2.20 -23.04
C ASN A 163 -13.53 1.56 -21.75
N VAL A 164 -14.22 0.59 -21.14
CA VAL A 164 -13.81 -0.04 -19.88
C VAL A 164 -13.65 -1.54 -20.06
N LEU A 165 -12.52 -2.06 -19.59
CA LEU A 165 -12.22 -3.49 -19.50
C LEU A 165 -12.14 -3.90 -18.03
N VAL A 166 -13.01 -4.82 -17.62
CA VAL A 166 -13.07 -5.33 -16.24
C VAL A 166 -12.38 -6.68 -16.12
N ARG A 167 -11.57 -6.85 -15.06
CA ARG A 167 -11.07 -8.15 -14.59
C ARG A 167 -10.98 -8.20 -13.08
N ASN A 168 -11.04 -9.41 -12.52
CA ASN A 168 -10.71 -9.64 -11.11
C ASN A 168 -9.22 -9.44 -10.81
N TRP A 169 -8.36 -9.63 -11.81
CA TRP A 169 -6.91 -9.53 -11.69
C TRP A 169 -6.27 -9.03 -12.99
N PHE A 170 -5.22 -8.22 -12.84
CA PHE A 170 -4.38 -7.73 -13.92
C PHE A 170 -2.90 -7.92 -13.58
N PRO A 171 -2.01 -8.09 -14.57
CA PRO A 171 -0.56 -8.04 -14.37
C PRO A 171 -0.12 -6.59 -14.11
N GLN A 172 -0.41 -6.07 -12.90
CA GLN A 172 -0.23 -4.65 -12.56
C GLN A 172 1.21 -4.16 -12.77
N ALA A 173 2.21 -4.93 -12.35
CA ALA A 173 3.62 -4.54 -12.51
C ALA A 173 4.00 -4.40 -13.98
N ASP A 174 3.51 -5.31 -14.83
CA ASP A 174 3.77 -5.29 -16.26
C ASP A 174 3.06 -4.10 -16.92
N ILE A 175 1.76 -3.89 -16.63
CA ILE A 175 0.99 -2.74 -17.13
C ILE A 175 1.65 -1.41 -16.74
N LEU A 176 2.07 -1.26 -15.49
CA LEU A 176 2.69 -0.02 -15.01
C LEU A 176 4.11 0.16 -15.54
N GLY A 177 4.82 -0.92 -15.86
CA GLY A 177 6.14 -0.85 -16.46
C GLY A 177 6.14 -0.44 -17.94
N GLU A 178 5.01 -0.60 -18.64
CA GLU A 178 4.83 -0.16 -20.04
C GLU A 178 4.59 1.37 -20.15
N PHE A 179 4.12 2.04 -19.09
CA PHE A 179 3.78 3.47 -19.12
C PHE A 179 4.83 4.36 -18.46
N CYS A 180 5.31 5.37 -19.21
CA CYS A 180 6.17 6.44 -18.69
C CYS A 180 5.36 7.61 -18.06
N SER A 181 4.02 7.53 -17.98
CA SER A 181 3.14 8.59 -17.44
C SER A 181 2.03 7.98 -16.58
N LEU A 182 2.00 8.30 -15.29
CA LEU A 182 1.24 7.57 -14.28
C LEU A 182 0.22 8.48 -13.56
N ILE A 183 -1.06 8.12 -13.59
CA ILE A 183 -2.08 8.65 -12.66
C ILE A 183 -2.56 7.46 -11.81
N SER A 184 -2.08 7.39 -10.56
CA SER A 184 -2.50 6.40 -9.57
C SER A 184 -3.18 7.11 -8.42
N PHE A 185 -4.46 6.81 -8.19
CA PHE A 185 -5.17 7.25 -7.01
C PHE A 185 -4.97 6.20 -5.91
N LYS A 186 -3.96 6.39 -5.05
CA LYS A 186 -3.91 5.72 -3.76
C LYS A 186 -4.87 6.46 -2.81
N CYS A 187 -5.96 5.81 -2.39
CA CYS A 187 -6.64 6.22 -1.16
C CYS A 187 -5.74 5.84 0.02
N ALA A 188 -5.46 6.83 0.87
CA ALA A 188 -4.72 6.69 2.12
C ALA A 188 -5.49 5.87 3.16
#